data_AF-M5FMH2-F1
#
_entry.id   AF-M5FMH2-F1
#
_cell.length_a   1.000
_cell.length_b   1.000
_cell.length_c   1.000
_cell.angle_alpha   90.00
_cell.angle_beta   90.00
_cell.angle_gamma   90.00
#
_symmetry.space_group_name_H-M   'P 1'
#
loop_
_entity.id
_entity.type
_entity.pdbx_description
1 polymer ?
#
loop_
_entity_poly.entity_id
_entity_poly.type
_entity_poly.pdbx_seq_one_letter_code
_entity_poly.pdbx_strand_id
1 'polypeptide(L)'
;MEWFDVAYPEVIELRRKLYPSRDHYHLVASSVTERGWLDAVPGDRPAMVVAEGLTPYLAADEGPKLFSRLVSHLASGELVCDAYSDLGLKLVRLSPPFRATGAELHWAINDPRVLEQAVPGLRLVEETRPTSPNTLPA
;
A
#
# COMPACT_ATOMS: atom_id res chain seq x y z
N MET A 1 -19.02 -7.00 6.50
CA MET A 1 -17.79 -6.25 6.18
C MET A 1 -17.16 -6.97 5.00
N GLU A 2 -16.90 -6.27 3.90
CA GLU A 2 -16.30 -6.88 2.70
C GLU A 2 -14.79 -6.59 2.71
N TRP A 3 -13.98 -7.60 2.41
CA TRP A 3 -12.53 -7.51 2.35
C TRP A 3 -12.05 -7.83 0.93
N PHE A 4 -11.18 -6.98 0.37
CA PHE A 4 -10.64 -7.14 -0.98
C PHE A 4 -9.11 -7.17 -0.90
N ASP A 5 -8.52 -8.29 -1.29
CA ASP A 5 -7.06 -8.44 -1.40
C ASP A 5 -6.65 -8.37 -2.87
N VAL A 6 -5.82 -7.38 -3.20
CA VAL A 6 -5.27 -7.18 -4.54
C VAL A 6 -3.83 -7.69 -4.55
N ALA A 7 -3.53 -8.63 -5.43
CA ALA A 7 -2.17 -9.13 -5.62
C ALA A 7 -1.96 -9.62 -7.06
N TYR A 8 -0.70 -9.83 -7.43
CA TYR A 8 -0.37 -10.39 -8.73
C TYR A 8 -1.09 -11.73 -8.99
N PRO A 9 -1.50 -12.01 -10.25
CA PRO A 9 -2.26 -13.20 -10.58
C PRO A 9 -1.68 -14.50 -10.05
N GLU A 10 -0.36 -14.68 -10.13
CA GLU A 10 0.35 -15.85 -9.64
C GLU A 10 0.23 -16.04 -8.12
N VAL A 11 0.19 -14.94 -7.35
CA VAL A 11 0.00 -14.96 -5.89
C VAL A 11 -1.44 -15.36 -5.56
N ILE A 12 -2.41 -14.81 -6.29
CA ILE A 12 -3.83 -15.14 -6.11
C ILE A 12 -4.09 -16.61 -6.45
N GLU A 13 -3.53 -17.10 -7.55
CA GLU A 13 -3.64 -18.51 -7.95
C GLU A 13 -3.01 -19.45 -6.92
N LEU A 14 -1.86 -19.08 -6.34
CA LEU A 14 -1.28 -19.85 -5.25
C LEU A 14 -2.15 -19.84 -3.99
N ARG A 15 -2.66 -18.67 -3.59
CA ARG A 15 -3.54 -18.54 -2.42
C ARG A 15 -4.80 -19.38 -2.53
N ARG A 16 -5.43 -19.45 -3.71
CA ARG A 16 -6.61 -20.29 -3.98
C ARG A 16 -6.34 -21.78 -3.80
N LYS A 17 -5.10 -22.23 -4.01
CA LYS A 17 -4.70 -23.63 -3.80
C LYS A 17 -4.41 -23.94 -2.33
N LEU A 18 -3.95 -22.95 -1.56
CA LEU A 18 -3.50 -23.14 -0.18
C LEU A 18 -4.61 -22.87 0.85
N TYR A 19 -5.54 -21.96 0.55
CA TYR A 19 -6.57 -21.53 1.48
C TYR A 19 -7.97 -21.74 0.92
N PRO A 20 -8.94 -22.17 1.75
CA PRO A 20 -10.33 -22.26 1.33
C PRO A 20 -10.91 -20.86 1.05
N SER A 21 -11.94 -20.80 0.21
CA SER A 21 -12.76 -19.62 0.03
C SER A 21 -13.45 -19.24 1.34
N ARG A 22 -13.64 -17.93 1.55
CA ARG A 22 -14.33 -17.39 2.72
C ARG A 22 -15.38 -16.38 2.27
N ASP A 23 -16.49 -16.34 2.98
CA ASP A 23 -17.53 -15.35 2.73
C ASP A 23 -16.98 -13.93 2.97
N HIS A 24 -17.42 -12.98 2.14
CA HIS A 24 -17.02 -11.57 2.20
C HIS A 24 -15.52 -11.30 2.02
N TYR A 25 -14.76 -12.26 1.49
CA TYR A 25 -13.32 -12.12 1.19
C TYR A 25 -13.06 -12.35 -0.30
N HIS A 26 -12.65 -11.29 -0.98
CA HIS A 26 -12.51 -11.24 -2.43
C HIS A 26 -11.04 -11.12 -2.81
N LEU A 27 -10.58 -12.03 -3.67
CA LEU A 27 -9.23 -12.01 -4.23
C LEU A 27 -9.27 -11.38 -5.62
N VAL A 28 -8.60 -10.24 -5.78
CA VAL A 28 -8.50 -9.49 -7.05
C VAL A 28 -7.11 -9.69 -7.65
N ALA A 29 -7.05 -10.43 -8.75
CA ALA A 29 -5.80 -10.74 -9.46
C ALA A 29 -5.42 -9.60 -10.40
N SER A 30 -4.54 -8.70 -9.97
CA SER A 30 -4.06 -7.56 -10.75
C SER A 30 -2.85 -6.90 -10.07
N SER A 31 -2.07 -6.14 -10.84
CA SER A 31 -1.14 -5.17 -10.25
C SER A 31 -1.91 -3.98 -9.70
N VAL A 32 -1.55 -3.49 -8.52
CA VAL A 32 -2.14 -2.25 -7.95
C VAL A 32 -1.90 -1.01 -8.85
N THR A 33 -0.88 -1.06 -9.71
CA THR A 33 -0.59 0.01 -10.67
C THR A 33 -1.56 0.03 -11.86
N GLU A 34 -2.25 -1.07 -12.13
CA GLU A 34 -3.31 -1.13 -13.12
C GLU A 34 -4.57 -0.42 -12.61
N ARG A 35 -5.48 -0.07 -13.52
CA ARG A 35 -6.71 0.66 -13.17
C ARG A 35 -7.89 -0.26 -12.89
N GLY A 36 -8.02 -1.35 -13.65
CA GLY A 36 -9.22 -2.17 -13.70
C GLY A 36 -9.53 -2.96 -12.41
N TRP A 37 -8.56 -3.10 -11.50
CA TRP A 37 -8.81 -3.80 -10.24
C TRP A 37 -9.79 -3.05 -9.33
N LEU A 38 -9.86 -1.71 -9.43
CA LEU A 38 -10.80 -0.90 -8.65
C LEU A 38 -12.26 -1.14 -9.04
N ASP A 39 -12.53 -1.60 -10.27
CA ASP A 39 -13.89 -1.91 -10.73
C ASP A 39 -14.55 -3.02 -9.90
N ALA A 40 -13.75 -3.87 -9.24
CA ALA A 40 -14.22 -4.92 -8.34
C ALA A 40 -14.56 -4.39 -6.92
N VAL A 41 -14.13 -3.18 -6.57
CA VAL A 41 -14.26 -2.61 -5.22
C VAL A 41 -15.44 -1.63 -5.19
N PRO A 42 -16.44 -1.79 -4.32
CA PRO A 42 -17.53 -0.82 -4.21
C PRO A 42 -17.03 0.55 -3.72
N GLY A 43 -17.30 1.59 -4.50
CA GLY A 43 -16.87 2.97 -4.21
C GLY A 43 -17.90 3.83 -3.48
N ASP A 44 -19.12 3.35 -3.29
CA ASP A 44 -20.28 4.09 -2.75
C ASP A 44 -20.38 4.13 -1.21
N ARG A 45 -19.33 3.70 -0.52
CA ARG A 45 -19.28 3.55 0.95
C ARG A 45 -17.87 3.83 1.49
N PRO A 46 -17.73 4.13 2.80
CA PRO A 46 -16.43 4.30 3.41
C PRO A 46 -15.55 3.05 3.30
N ALA A 47 -14.25 3.25 3.10
CA ALA A 47 -13.27 2.17 3.02
C ALA A 47 -12.03 2.43 3.89
N MET A 48 -11.41 1.35 4.37
CA MET A 48 -10.06 1.38 4.94
C MET A 48 -9.13 0.72 3.93
N VAL A 49 -8.11 1.44 3.47
CA VAL A 49 -7.10 0.93 2.56
C VAL A 49 -5.82 0.65 3.33
N VAL A 50 -5.29 -0.57 3.20
CA VAL A 50 -4.03 -0.98 3.83
C VAL A 50 -3.02 -1.32 2.74
N ALA A 51 -1.92 -0.57 2.70
CA ALA A 51 -0.82 -0.74 1.77
C ALA A 51 0.48 -1.02 2.54
N GLU A 52 0.52 -2.19 3.19
CA GLU A 52 1.69 -2.70 3.91
C GLU A 52 2.67 -3.39 2.95
N GLY A 53 3.96 -3.14 3.13
CA GLY A 53 5.04 -3.75 2.36
C GLY A 53 4.98 -3.44 0.86
N LEU A 54 4.26 -2.38 0.47
CA LEU A 54 3.95 -2.09 -0.94
C LEU A 54 4.63 -0.82 -1.45
N THR A 55 4.44 0.29 -0.75
CA THR A 55 4.87 1.62 -1.19
C THR A 55 6.35 1.71 -1.61
N PRO A 56 7.34 1.10 -0.94
CA PRO A 56 8.73 1.27 -1.36
C PRO A 56 9.03 0.56 -2.69
N TYR A 57 8.21 -0.38 -3.14
CA TYR A 57 8.36 -1.08 -4.42
C TYR A 57 7.71 -0.35 -5.60
N LEU A 58 6.86 0.66 -5.34
CA LEU A 58 6.27 1.46 -6.40
C LEU A 58 7.31 2.41 -6.98
N ALA A 59 7.22 2.68 -8.29
CA ALA A 59 7.93 3.81 -8.87
C ALA A 59 7.42 5.12 -8.23
N ALA A 60 8.30 6.12 -8.12
CA ALA A 60 7.98 7.36 -7.41
C ALA A 60 6.80 8.14 -8.02
N ASP A 61 6.51 7.96 -9.30
CA ASP A 61 5.37 8.55 -9.98
C ASP A 61 4.12 7.67 -9.94
N GLU A 62 4.24 6.35 -9.73
CA GLU A 62 3.11 5.44 -9.63
C GLU A 62 2.40 5.49 -8.28
N GLY A 63 3.14 5.77 -7.21
CA GLY A 63 2.58 5.94 -5.86
C GLY A 63 1.48 7.01 -5.77
N PRO A 64 1.76 8.28 -6.09
CA PRO A 64 0.75 9.33 -6.11
C PRO A 64 -0.40 9.04 -7.09
N LYS A 65 -0.12 8.42 -8.24
CA LYS A 65 -1.18 8.01 -9.19
C LYS A 65 -2.10 6.96 -8.59
N LEU A 66 -1.57 5.96 -7.87
CA LEU A 66 -2.37 4.96 -7.16
C LEU A 66 -3.27 5.63 -6.12
N PHE A 67 -2.70 6.50 -5.28
CA PHE A 67 -3.47 7.18 -4.26
C PHE A 67 -4.53 8.12 -4.85
N SER A 68 -4.23 8.81 -5.95
CA SER A 68 -5.21 9.62 -6.68
C SER A 68 -6.37 8.78 -7.23
N ARG A 69 -6.10 7.58 -7.75
CA ARG A 69 -7.16 6.66 -8.18
C ARG A 69 -8.04 6.21 -7.00
N LEU A 70 -7.44 5.88 -5.87
CA LEU A 70 -8.17 5.51 -4.65
C LEU A 70 -9.09 6.64 -4.18
N VAL A 71 -8.56 7.86 -4.05
CA VAL A 71 -9.32 9.04 -3.62
C VAL A 71 -10.45 9.37 -4.60
N SER A 72 -10.24 9.15 -5.90
CA SER A 72 -11.28 9.41 -6.91
C SER A 72 -12.38 8.34 -6.94
N HIS A 73 -12.06 7.12 -6.51
CA HIS A 73 -12.96 5.97 -6.57
C HIS A 73 -13.80 5.80 -5.31
N LEU A 74 -13.21 6.04 -4.14
CA LEU A 74 -13.82 5.79 -2.84
C LEU A 74 -14.59 7.02 -2.35
N ALA A 75 -15.80 6.81 -1.83
CA ALA A 75 -16.64 7.89 -1.29
C ALA A 75 -15.97 8.63 -0.12
N SER A 76 -15.32 7.89 0.78
CA SER A 76 -14.56 8.42 1.92
C SER A 76 -13.76 7.28 2.56
N GLY A 77 -12.86 7.60 3.49
CA GLY A 77 -12.12 6.57 4.20
C GLY A 77 -10.76 6.99 4.72
N GLU A 78 -9.98 5.99 5.09
CA GLU A 78 -8.61 6.13 5.56
C GLU A 78 -7.68 5.22 4.76
N LEU A 79 -6.43 5.67 4.60
CA LEU A 79 -5.35 4.94 3.95
C LEU A 79 -4.19 4.83 4.94
N VAL A 80 -3.77 3.59 5.21
CA VAL A 80 -2.59 3.28 6.00
C VAL A 80 -1.55 2.66 5.08
N CYS A 81 -0.35 3.19 5.09
CA CYS A 81 0.74 2.68 4.28
C CYS A 81 2.09 2.84 4.97
N ASP A 82 3.05 2.01 4.61
CA ASP A 82 4.42 2.22 5.03
C ASP A 82 5.03 3.42 4.31
N ALA A 83 5.93 4.13 5.00
CA ALA A 83 6.71 5.21 4.42
C ALA A 83 8.18 5.05 4.82
N TYR A 84 9.06 5.18 3.83
CA TYR A 84 10.50 5.08 4.03
C TYR A 84 11.16 6.42 3.68
N SER A 85 12.09 6.88 4.53
CA SER A 85 12.99 7.96 4.15
C SER A 85 14.05 7.47 3.16
N ASP A 86 14.70 8.39 2.46
CA ASP A 86 15.81 8.06 1.56
C ASP A 86 16.92 7.28 2.28
N LEU A 87 17.23 7.69 3.51
CA LEU A 87 18.21 7.00 4.34
C LEU A 87 17.74 5.59 4.72
N GLY A 88 16.48 5.45 5.13
CA GLY A 88 15.89 4.15 5.47
C GLY A 88 15.92 3.19 4.28
N LEU A 89 15.50 3.65 3.11
CA LEU A 89 15.52 2.88 1.87
C LEU A 89 16.95 2.44 1.50
N LYS A 90 17.92 3.34 1.61
CA LYS A 90 19.33 3.05 1.35
C LYS A 90 19.89 2.00 2.31
N LEU A 91 19.55 2.06 3.60
CA LEU A 91 19.97 1.07 4.58
C LEU A 91 19.37 -0.31 4.28
N VAL A 92 18.08 -0.38 3.93
CA VAL A 92 17.41 -1.64 3.53
C VAL A 92 18.10 -2.23 2.30
N ARG A 93 18.34 -1.43 1.25
CA ARG A 93 19.03 -1.86 0.02
C ARG A 93 20.45 -2.40 0.28
N LEU A 94 21.13 -1.92 1.31
CA LEU A 94 22.48 -2.38 1.68
C LEU A 94 22.46 -3.67 2.51
N SER A 95 21.33 -4.05 3.08
CA SER A 95 21.23 -5.24 3.93
C SER A 95 21.40 -6.53 3.10
N PRO A 96 22.28 -7.47 3.52
CA PRO A 96 22.49 -8.72 2.79
C PRO A 96 21.21 -9.56 2.54
N PRO A 97 20.29 -9.71 3.53
CA PRO A 97 19.05 -10.45 3.31
C PRO A 97 18.18 -9.85 2.21
N PHE A 98 18.08 -8.52 2.14
CA PHE A 98 17.33 -7.84 1.10
C PHE A 98 17.97 -8.03 -0.27
N ARG A 99 19.29 -7.87 -0.38
CA ARG A 99 19.99 -8.04 -1.67
C ARG A 99 19.85 -9.44 -2.26
N ALA A 100 19.68 -10.46 -1.41
CA ALA A 100 19.45 -11.82 -1.83
C ALA A 100 18.08 -12.05 -2.51
N THR A 101 17.10 -11.16 -2.30
CA THR A 101 15.76 -11.30 -2.94
C THR A 101 15.74 -10.80 -4.38
N GLY A 102 16.71 -9.96 -4.77
CA GLY A 102 16.73 -9.29 -6.06
C GLY A 102 15.65 -8.21 -6.25
N ALA A 103 14.89 -7.88 -5.19
CA ALA A 103 13.86 -6.86 -5.27
C ALA A 103 14.46 -5.45 -5.31
N GLU A 104 13.77 -4.54 -5.99
CA GLU A 104 14.18 -3.14 -6.09
C GLU A 104 13.19 -2.26 -5.33
N LEU A 105 13.71 -1.37 -4.48
CA LEU A 105 12.93 -0.33 -3.83
C LEU A 105 13.17 0.97 -4.58
N HIS A 106 12.15 1.77 -4.83
CA HIS A 106 12.26 2.98 -5.66
C HIS A 106 11.75 4.23 -4.97
N TRP A 107 10.65 4.15 -4.24
CA TRP A 107 9.97 5.33 -3.73
C TRP A 107 10.22 5.55 -2.24
N ALA A 108 10.77 6.72 -1.93
CA ALA A 108 10.89 7.24 -0.57
C ALA A 108 9.87 8.37 -0.35
N ILE A 109 9.30 8.43 0.85
CA ILE A 109 8.36 9.43 1.32
C ILE A 109 9.00 10.06 2.57
N ASN A 110 9.79 11.12 2.37
CA ASN A 110 10.51 11.77 3.48
C ASN A 110 9.60 12.66 4.34
N ASP A 111 8.59 13.29 3.74
CA ASP A 111 7.55 14.05 4.43
C ASP A 111 6.19 13.56 3.91
N PRO A 112 5.33 12.94 4.72
CA PRO A 112 4.03 12.48 4.23
C PRO A 112 3.14 13.64 3.74
N ARG A 113 3.39 14.89 4.14
CA ARG A 113 2.59 16.06 3.71
C ARG A 113 2.74 16.40 2.23
N VAL A 114 3.82 15.98 1.56
CA VAL A 114 3.88 16.14 0.09
C VAL A 114 2.82 15.30 -0.63
N LEU A 115 2.30 14.24 -0.02
CA LEU A 115 1.18 13.48 -0.58
C LEU A 115 -0.12 14.28 -0.58
N GLU A 116 -0.36 15.12 0.43
CA GLU A 116 -1.54 16.00 0.48
C GLU A 116 -1.52 17.02 -0.67
N GLN A 117 -0.33 17.49 -1.05
CA GLN A 117 -0.15 18.42 -2.17
C GLN A 117 -0.28 17.70 -3.53
N ALA A 118 0.27 16.49 -3.64
CA ALA A 118 0.27 15.71 -4.87
C ALA A 118 -1.09 15.07 -5.17
N VAL A 119 -1.87 14.77 -4.13
CA VAL A 119 -3.16 14.08 -4.24
C VAL A 119 -4.22 14.85 -3.43
N PRO A 120 -4.90 15.81 -4.07
CA PRO A 120 -6.01 16.52 -3.45
C PRO A 120 -7.07 15.55 -2.93
N GLY A 121 -7.47 15.71 -1.67
CA GLY A 121 -8.40 14.81 -0.97
C GLY A 121 -7.72 13.93 0.07
N LEU A 122 -6.39 13.78 0.03
CA LEU A 122 -5.64 13.23 1.16
C LEU A 122 -5.44 14.28 2.25
N ARG A 123 -5.46 13.80 3.50
CA ARG A 123 -5.05 14.55 4.68
C ARG A 123 -4.30 13.63 5.63
N LEU A 124 -3.14 14.05 6.10
CA LEU A 124 -2.36 13.31 7.08
C LEU A 124 -3.10 13.34 8.42
N VAL A 125 -3.46 12.16 8.93
CA VAL A 125 -4.11 11.99 10.24
C VAL A 125 -3.07 11.69 11.32
N GLU A 126 -2.20 10.72 11.05
CA GLU A 126 -1.19 10.24 12.00
C GLU A 126 0.08 9.79 11.26
N GLU A 127 1.22 9.93 11.91
CA GLU A 127 2.50 9.35 11.50
C GLU A 127 3.16 8.72 12.72
N THR A 128 3.43 7.41 12.67
CA THR A 128 4.22 6.72 13.70
C THR A 128 5.62 6.45 13.17
N ARG A 129 6.64 6.83 13.95
CA ARG A 129 8.04 6.58 13.63
C ARG A 129 8.60 5.58 14.65
N PRO A 130 9.60 4.76 14.26
CA PRO A 130 10.27 3.86 15.20
C PRO A 130 10.85 4.56 16.43
N THR A 131 11.17 5.86 16.31
CA THR A 131 11.72 6.70 17.38
C THR A 131 10.66 7.48 18.17
N SER A 132 9.37 7.33 17.84
CA SER A 132 8.29 7.99 18.57
C SER A 132 8.25 7.46 20.02
N PRO A 133 8.00 8.31 21.03
CA PRO A 133 8.12 7.95 22.45
C PRO A 133 7.13 6.87 22.92
N ASN A 134 6.19 6.43 22.08
CA ASN A 134 5.16 5.44 22.40
C ASN A 134 5.41 4.05 21.76
N THR A 135 6.62 3.79 21.24
CA THR A 135 6.90 2.61 20.39
C THR A 135 7.70 1.49 21.08
N LEU A 136 7.84 1.52 22.41
CA LEU A 136 8.41 0.38 23.16
C LEU A 136 7.27 -0.50 23.65
N PRO A 137 7.19 -1.79 23.27
CA PRO A 137 6.33 -2.73 23.98
C PRO A 137 6.86 -2.92 25.41
N ALA A 138 5.95 -2.98 26.37
CA ALA A 138 6.22 -3.46 27.72
C ALA A 138 6.60 -4.95 27.71
#